data_AF-A0A2E9VXT4-F1
#
_entry.id   AF-A0A2E9VXT4-F1
#
_cell.length_a   1.000
_cell.length_b   1.000
_cell.length_c   1.000
_cell.angle_alpha   90.00
_cell.angle_beta   90.00
_cell.angle_gamma   90.00
#
_symmetry.space_group_name_H-M   'P 1'
#
loop_
_entity.id
_entity.type
_entity.pdbx_description
1 polymer ?
#
loop_
_entity_poly.entity_id
_entity_poly.type
_entity_poly.pdbx_seq_one_letter_code
_entity_poly.pdbx_strand_id
1 'polypeptide(L)'
;MNETLEQKLSLLLDGEVTPFETKRLVDEINCNPRIKALWLRMNKQRAALRGELIDPSMDLSQSVISSISSNQTSYFSQKNLSWRHFDMFSKHYLKACCYLLGFFTVLSMPLMNLNNFQLSSSSSSSLSKNSAPINTTLMPNLSNESLLVDLGSSFNGSLKNFKRVSGNAIEANYQLPKTNEDIRIKVFFKGVSEQERFNLIDRGITFHAKAGNAPVVLNVSSDQVSNKKLIKISNSFLKD
;
A
#
# COMPACT_ATOMS: atom_id res chain seq x y z
N MET A 1 -13.91 -13.61 53.47
CA MET A 1 -12.88 -14.34 52.71
C MET A 1 -12.24 -13.30 51.79
N ASN A 2 -10.96 -12.97 51.97
CA ASN A 2 -10.31 -11.99 51.08
C ASN A 2 -10.00 -12.68 49.76
N GLU A 3 -10.82 -12.43 48.75
CA GLU A 3 -10.57 -12.93 47.40
C GLU A 3 -9.24 -12.39 46.88
N THR A 4 -8.44 -13.29 46.34
CA THR A 4 -7.18 -12.92 45.70
C THR A 4 -7.46 -12.11 44.44
N LEU A 5 -6.54 -11.21 44.08
CA LEU A 5 -6.70 -10.35 42.90
C LEU A 5 -6.86 -11.18 41.60
N GLU A 6 -6.18 -12.32 41.53
CA GLU A 6 -6.28 -13.27 40.40
C GLU A 6 -7.68 -13.88 40.29
N GLN A 7 -8.30 -14.24 41.41
CA GLN A 7 -9.70 -14.69 41.44
C GLN A 7 -10.64 -13.61 40.91
N LYS A 8 -10.47 -12.36 41.34
CA LYS A 8 -11.31 -11.25 40.88
C LYS A 8 -11.19 -11.01 39.38
N LEU A 9 -9.98 -11.14 38.82
CA LEU A 9 -9.77 -11.09 37.37
C LEU A 9 -10.39 -12.28 36.64
N SER A 10 -10.35 -13.49 37.23
CA SER A 10 -11.02 -14.66 36.66
C SER A 10 -12.53 -14.47 36.61
N LEU A 11 -13.13 -14.03 37.73
CA LEU A 11 -14.55 -13.70 37.79
C LEU A 11 -14.91 -12.62 36.74
N LEU A 12 -14.05 -11.61 36.56
CA LEU A 12 -14.25 -10.55 35.57
C LEU A 12 -14.20 -11.09 34.14
N LEU A 13 -13.32 -12.05 33.88
CA LEU A 13 -13.16 -12.70 32.58
C LEU A 13 -14.36 -13.60 32.23
N ASP A 14 -15.00 -14.18 33.24
CA ASP A 14 -16.21 -14.99 33.12
C ASP A 14 -17.50 -14.14 33.14
N GLY A 15 -17.40 -12.85 33.51
CA GLY A 15 -18.53 -11.93 33.57
C GLY A 15 -19.41 -12.09 34.81
N GLU A 16 -18.90 -12.73 35.86
CA GLU A 16 -19.62 -13.00 37.12
C GLU A 16 -19.46 -11.87 38.16
N VAL A 17 -18.72 -10.82 37.81
CA VAL A 17 -18.45 -9.67 38.69
C VAL A 17 -19.57 -8.63 38.62
N THR A 18 -19.86 -8.00 39.75
CA THR A 18 -20.86 -6.92 39.79
C THR A 18 -20.45 -5.71 38.95
N PRO A 19 -21.38 -4.88 38.43
CA PRO A 19 -21.03 -3.70 37.64
C PRO A 19 -20.13 -2.70 38.38
N PHE A 20 -20.32 -2.58 39.70
CA PHE A 20 -19.51 -1.71 40.55
C PHE A 20 -18.07 -2.21 40.66
N GLU A 21 -17.90 -3.51 40.93
CA GLU A 21 -16.58 -4.13 41.02
C GLU A 21 -15.88 -4.17 39.66
N THR A 22 -16.63 -4.32 38.58
CA THR A 22 -16.12 -4.25 37.20
C THR A 22 -15.43 -2.91 36.97
N LYS A 23 -16.08 -1.80 37.31
CA LYS A 23 -15.47 -0.47 37.20
C LYS A 23 -14.19 -0.36 38.02
N ARG A 24 -14.23 -0.79 39.29
CA ARG A 24 -13.07 -0.75 40.19
C ARG A 24 -11.90 -1.58 39.66
N LEU A 25 -12.17 -2.78 39.15
CA LEU A 25 -11.15 -3.66 38.58
C LEU A 25 -10.56 -3.10 37.29
N VAL A 26 -11.38 -2.49 36.43
CA VAL A 26 -10.90 -1.82 35.21
C VAL A 26 -9.97 -0.64 35.55
N ASP A 27 -10.34 0.17 36.54
CA ASP A 27 -9.48 1.26 37.02
C ASP A 27 -8.15 0.72 37.59
N GLU A 28 -8.21 -0.37 38.37
CA GLU A 28 -7.03 -1.03 38.94
C GLU A 28 -6.13 -1.67 37.88
N ILE A 29 -6.71 -2.28 36.84
CA ILE A 29 -6.01 -2.79 35.64
C ILE A 29 -5.28 -1.64 34.92
N ASN A 30 -5.90 -0.46 34.82
CA ASN A 30 -5.30 0.69 34.14
C ASN A 30 -4.14 1.29 34.95
N CYS A 31 -4.28 1.38 36.27
CA CYS A 31 -3.27 1.97 37.15
C CYS A 31 -2.05 1.06 37.37
N ASN A 32 -2.19 -0.26 37.31
CA ASN A 32 -1.12 -1.20 37.62
C ASN A 32 -0.67 -2.04 36.41
N PRO A 33 0.56 -1.83 35.91
CA PRO A 33 1.06 -2.53 34.72
C PRO A 33 1.18 -4.05 34.91
N ARG A 34 1.43 -4.52 36.14
CA ARG A 34 1.52 -5.96 36.44
C ARG A 34 0.16 -6.65 36.28
N ILE A 35 -0.90 -5.99 36.75
CA ILE A 35 -2.28 -6.48 36.64
C ILE A 35 -2.72 -6.48 35.18
N LYS A 36 -2.40 -5.41 34.44
CA LYS A 36 -2.64 -5.33 32.99
C LYS A 36 -1.99 -6.49 32.23
N ALA A 37 -0.73 -6.81 32.53
CA ALA A 37 -0.03 -7.92 31.90
C ALA A 37 -0.66 -9.29 32.21
N LEU A 38 -1.13 -9.49 33.46
CA LEU A 38 -1.85 -10.70 33.85
C LEU A 38 -3.19 -10.82 33.09
N TRP A 39 -3.98 -9.74 33.04
CA TRP A 39 -5.23 -9.68 32.30
C TRP A 39 -5.06 -10.03 30.81
N LEU A 40 -4.02 -9.48 30.17
CA LEU A 40 -3.68 -9.80 28.78
C LEU A 40 -3.34 -11.28 28.61
N ARG A 41 -2.56 -11.86 29.54
CA ARG A 41 -2.19 -13.28 29.50
C ARG A 41 -3.41 -14.20 29.63
N MET A 42 -4.31 -13.90 30.57
CA MET A 42 -5.53 -14.69 30.78
C MET A 42 -6.45 -14.64 29.54
N ASN A 43 -6.61 -13.48 28.92
CA ASN A 43 -7.39 -13.36 27.67
C ASN A 43 -6.76 -14.13 26.51
N LYS A 44 -5.43 -14.10 26.36
CA LYS A 44 -4.71 -14.92 25.36
C LYS A 44 -4.93 -16.42 25.58
N GLN A 45 -4.85 -16.88 26.83
CA GLN A 45 -5.12 -18.28 27.18
C GLN A 45 -6.56 -18.67 26.88
N ARG A 46 -7.53 -17.83 27.26
CA ARG A 46 -8.96 -18.06 26.99
C ARG A 46 -9.23 -18.24 25.50
N ALA A 47 -8.65 -17.38 24.68
CA ALA A 47 -8.87 -17.42 23.25
C ALA A 47 -8.11 -18.56 22.56
N ALA A 48 -6.92 -18.93 23.05
CA ALA A 48 -6.24 -20.16 22.63
C ALA A 48 -7.07 -21.42 22.93
N LEU A 49 -7.72 -21.49 24.10
CA LEU A 49 -8.64 -22.59 24.46
C LEU A 49 -9.88 -22.63 23.57
N ARG A 50 -10.32 -21.49 23.02
CA ARG A 50 -11.42 -21.40 22.05
C ARG A 50 -11.00 -21.72 20.61
N GLY A 51 -9.71 -21.99 20.36
CA GLY A 51 -9.19 -22.22 19.02
C GLY A 51 -9.12 -20.95 18.16
N GLU A 52 -9.11 -19.77 18.78
CA GLU A 52 -8.94 -18.51 18.06
C GLU A 52 -7.47 -18.38 17.60
N LEU A 53 -7.26 -18.02 16.32
CA LEU A 53 -5.93 -17.79 15.76
C LEU A 53 -5.35 -16.49 16.31
N ILE A 54 -4.53 -16.59 17.35
CA ILE A 54 -3.86 -15.45 17.97
C ILE A 54 -2.35 -15.59 17.79
N ASP A 55 -1.72 -14.56 17.23
CA ASP A 55 -0.27 -14.39 17.31
C ASP A 55 0.10 -13.99 18.75
N PRO A 56 0.90 -14.79 19.48
CA PRO A 56 1.25 -14.50 20.87
C PRO A 56 2.07 -13.23 21.04
N SER A 57 2.78 -12.79 19.99
CA SER A 57 3.71 -11.65 20.02
C SER A 57 3.06 -10.33 19.58
N MET A 58 1.94 -10.40 18.85
CA MET A 58 1.26 -9.23 18.32
C MET A 58 0.35 -8.59 19.38
N ASP A 59 0.55 -7.29 19.63
CA ASP A 59 -0.35 -6.47 20.45
C ASP A 59 -0.94 -5.33 19.60
N LEU A 60 -2.22 -5.45 19.27
CA LEU A 60 -2.97 -4.42 18.54
C LEU A 60 -3.61 -3.39 19.47
N SER A 61 -3.64 -3.64 20.78
CA SER A 61 -4.39 -2.82 21.74
C SER A 61 -3.94 -1.37 21.74
N GLN A 62 -2.62 -1.13 21.68
CA GLN A 62 -2.06 0.22 21.68
C GLN A 62 -2.42 1.00 20.42
N SER A 63 -2.38 0.34 19.25
CA SER A 63 -2.77 0.96 17.98
C SER A 63 -4.25 1.33 18.00
N VAL A 64 -5.10 0.40 18.43
CA VAL A 64 -6.56 0.62 18.52
C VAL A 64 -6.88 1.77 19.47
N ILE A 65 -6.29 1.79 20.68
CA ILE A 65 -6.48 2.87 21.65
C ILE A 65 -6.04 4.21 21.05
N SER A 66 -4.89 4.24 20.36
CA SER A 66 -4.40 5.48 19.74
C SER A 66 -5.36 6.03 18.68
N SER A 67 -5.95 5.16 17.86
CA SER A 67 -6.95 5.55 16.85
C SER A 67 -8.26 6.00 17.49
N ILE A 68 -8.69 5.38 18.59
CA ILE A 68 -9.91 5.78 19.32
C ILE A 68 -9.70 7.15 19.96
N SER A 69 -8.58 7.36 20.65
CA SER A 69 -8.26 8.64 21.30
C SER A 69 -8.05 9.78 20.28
N SER A 70 -7.43 9.51 19.13
CA SER A 70 -7.25 10.54 18.09
C SER A 70 -8.58 11.01 17.51
N ASN A 71 -9.54 10.10 17.33
CA ASN A 71 -10.87 10.41 16.81
C ASN A 71 -11.74 11.20 17.81
N GLN A 72 -11.41 11.16 19.11
CA GLN A 72 -12.08 11.99 20.12
C GLN A 72 -11.53 13.43 20.13
N THR A 73 -10.25 13.63 19.80
CA THR A 73 -9.62 14.96 19.74
C THR A 73 -9.84 15.72 18.43
N SER A 74 -10.36 15.08 17.38
CA SER A 74 -10.53 15.69 16.05
C SER A 74 -11.65 16.72 15.92
N TYR A 75 -12.39 17.04 16.98
CA TYR A 75 -13.37 18.14 16.97
C TYR A 75 -12.76 19.52 17.24
N PHE A 76 -11.51 19.61 17.69
CA PHE A 76 -10.78 20.87 17.84
C PHE A 76 -9.30 20.71 17.53
N SER A 77 -8.91 20.74 16.26
CA SER A 77 -7.53 21.09 15.93
C SER A 77 -7.44 21.69 14.52
N GLN A 78 -7.44 23.03 14.46
CA GLN A 78 -6.88 23.76 13.33
C GLN A 78 -5.39 23.40 13.24
N LYS A 79 -5.02 22.74 12.15
CA LYS A 79 -3.64 22.39 11.83
C LYS A 79 -2.84 23.67 11.54
N ASN A 80 -2.15 24.20 12.55
CA ASN A 80 -1.02 25.09 12.32
C ASN A 80 0.18 24.24 11.88
N LEU A 81 0.41 24.16 10.56
CA LEU A 81 1.69 23.69 10.03
C LEU A 81 2.74 24.79 10.24
N SER A 82 3.53 24.69 11.31
CA SER A 82 4.74 25.49 11.44
C SER A 82 5.89 24.81 10.68
N TRP A 83 6.18 25.33 9.48
CA TRP A 83 7.44 25.05 8.79
C TRP A 83 8.56 25.83 9.47
N ARG A 84 8.99 25.37 10.64
CA ARG A 84 10.21 25.84 11.31
C ARG A 84 11.21 24.70 11.29
N HIS A 85 12.00 24.55 10.22
CA HIS A 85 13.30 23.84 10.22
C HIS A 85 14.05 23.94 8.86
N PHE A 86 14.12 25.13 8.25
CA PHE A 86 15.09 25.38 7.18
C PHE A 86 15.76 26.74 7.37
N ASP A 87 16.52 26.86 8.46
CA ASP A 87 17.34 28.05 8.72
C ASP A 87 18.83 27.70 8.61
N MET A 88 19.20 26.98 7.54
CA MET A 88 20.56 26.48 7.36
C MET A 88 21.11 26.69 5.94
N PHE A 89 20.73 27.79 5.28
CA PHE A 89 21.43 28.27 4.09
C PHE A 89 21.74 29.74 4.24
N SER A 90 22.98 30.03 4.62
CA SER A 90 23.52 31.39 4.66
C SER A 90 23.25 32.09 3.33
N LYS A 91 22.77 33.34 3.38
CA LYS A 91 22.39 34.16 2.20
C LYS A 91 23.53 34.27 1.16
N HIS A 92 24.78 34.09 1.59
CA HIS A 92 25.95 34.06 0.71
C HIS A 92 26.06 32.76 -0.11
N TYR A 93 25.63 31.63 0.45
CA TYR A 93 25.65 30.33 -0.22
C TYR A 93 24.61 30.24 -1.34
N LEU A 94 23.42 30.83 -1.11
CA LEU A 94 22.38 30.93 -2.14
C LEU A 94 22.83 31.80 -3.32
N LYS A 95 23.52 32.92 -3.04
CA LYS A 95 24.09 33.78 -4.10
C LYS A 95 25.14 33.05 -4.93
N ALA A 96 26.07 32.33 -4.28
CA ALA A 96 27.09 31.55 -4.98
C ALA A 96 26.48 30.47 -5.87
N CYS A 97 25.44 29.78 -5.39
CA CYS A 97 24.73 28.75 -6.17
C CYS A 97 24.04 29.35 -7.41
N CYS A 98 23.41 30.53 -7.28
CA CYS A 98 22.80 31.22 -8.41
C CYS A 98 23.83 31.68 -9.47
N TYR A 99 25.03 32.12 -9.06
CA TYR A 99 26.09 32.48 -10.02
C TYR A 99 26.64 31.24 -10.76
N LEU A 100 26.79 30.11 -10.06
CA LEU A 100 27.21 28.85 -10.69
C LEU A 100 26.19 28.35 -11.71
N LEU A 101 24.90 28.38 -11.37
CA LEU A 101 23.81 28.03 -12.29
C LEU A 101 23.77 28.96 -13.50
N GLY A 102 23.91 30.28 -13.29
CA GLY A 102 23.94 31.26 -14.39
C GLY A 102 25.16 31.10 -15.31
N PHE A 103 26.33 30.75 -14.76
CA PHE A 103 27.52 30.49 -15.55
C PHE A 103 27.36 29.24 -16.42
N PHE A 104 26.79 28.15 -15.87
CA PHE A 104 26.53 26.93 -16.63
C PHE A 104 25.50 27.13 -17.73
N THR A 105 24.46 27.95 -17.52
CA THR A 105 23.46 28.21 -18.57
C THR A 105 24.05 29.02 -19.72
N VAL A 106 24.82 30.09 -19.44
CA VAL A 106 25.50 30.89 -20.48
C VAL A 106 26.55 30.07 -21.23
N LEU A 107 27.30 29.20 -20.55
CA LEU A 107 28.28 28.32 -21.19
C LEU A 107 27.64 27.19 -22.03
N SER A 108 26.40 26.80 -21.71
CA SER A 108 25.67 25.75 -22.44
C SER A 108 24.92 26.26 -23.69
N MET A 109 24.66 27.57 -23.79
CA MET A 109 23.96 28.18 -24.94
C MET A 109 24.67 28.00 -26.30
N PRO A 110 26.02 28.10 -26.40
CA PRO A 110 26.73 27.79 -27.65
C PRO A 110 26.69 26.31 -28.04
N LEU A 111 26.53 25.38 -27.09
CA LEU A 111 26.45 23.94 -27.37
C LEU A 111 25.10 23.53 -27.95
N MET A 112 24.02 24.23 -27.59
CA MET A 112 22.67 23.96 -28.10
C MET A 112 22.41 24.58 -29.48
N ASN A 113 23.25 25.53 -29.93
CA ASN A 113 23.12 26.18 -31.26
C ASN A 113 23.89 25.45 -32.39
N LEU A 114 24.39 24.22 -32.15
CA LEU A 114 24.95 23.37 -33.21
C LEU A 114 23.91 22.48 -33.92
N ASN A 115 22.67 22.42 -33.42
CA ASN A 115 21.63 21.56 -34.02
C ASN A 115 20.88 22.17 -35.22
N ASN A 116 21.22 23.40 -35.63
CA ASN A 116 20.60 24.08 -36.77
C ASN A 116 21.44 24.07 -38.06
N PHE A 117 22.50 23.26 -38.15
CA PHE A 117 23.18 23.05 -39.42
C PHE A 117 22.52 21.91 -40.21
N GLN A 118 21.57 22.27 -41.07
CA GLN A 118 20.95 21.37 -42.03
C GLN A 118 21.98 21.02 -43.13
N LEU A 119 22.58 19.83 -43.05
CA LEU A 119 23.36 19.25 -44.14
C LEU A 119 22.66 18.00 -44.65
N SER A 120 22.25 18.08 -45.91
CA SER A 120 21.64 17.05 -46.74
C SER A 120 22.45 15.76 -46.72
N SER A 121 21.83 14.62 -46.44
CA SER A 121 21.97 13.39 -47.24
C SER A 121 21.16 12.23 -46.65
N SER A 122 20.64 11.45 -47.58
CA SER A 122 19.83 10.26 -47.50
C SER A 122 20.47 9.11 -46.71
N SER A 123 19.61 8.15 -46.32
CA SER A 123 19.85 6.70 -46.15
C SER A 123 19.91 6.11 -44.72
N SER A 124 18.92 5.24 -44.48
CA SER A 124 18.96 3.91 -43.84
C SER A 124 19.48 3.67 -42.41
N SER A 125 18.65 2.89 -41.70
CA SER A 125 18.99 1.74 -40.83
C SER A 125 19.56 1.96 -39.42
N SER A 126 18.73 1.60 -38.43
CA SER A 126 18.96 0.65 -37.34
C SER A 126 20.20 0.71 -36.42
N LEU A 127 19.91 0.47 -35.13
CA LEU A 127 20.75 -0.05 -34.02
C LEU A 127 21.52 0.94 -33.12
N SER A 128 20.93 1.18 -31.93
CA SER A 128 21.48 0.89 -30.59
C SER A 128 22.92 1.35 -30.21
N LYS A 129 23.03 2.24 -29.22
CA LYS A 129 23.47 1.92 -27.83
C LYS A 129 23.62 3.16 -26.92
N ASN A 130 22.98 3.07 -25.75
CA ASN A 130 23.38 3.50 -24.40
C ASN A 130 24.15 4.81 -24.16
N SER A 131 23.55 5.70 -23.34
CA SER A 131 24.06 6.04 -22.00
C SER A 131 23.10 6.96 -21.24
N ALA A 132 22.61 6.51 -20.08
CA ALA A 132 21.96 7.36 -19.07
C ALA A 132 23.02 8.09 -18.21
N PRO A 133 22.61 9.07 -17.37
CA PRO A 133 22.37 8.68 -15.99
C PRO A 133 21.13 9.33 -15.31
N ILE A 134 20.37 8.47 -14.63
CA ILE A 134 19.96 8.53 -13.22
C ILE A 134 19.30 9.83 -12.71
N ASN A 135 17.95 9.84 -12.67
CA ASN A 135 17.12 10.01 -11.46
C ASN A 135 15.65 10.30 -11.82
N THR A 136 14.84 9.25 -11.93
CA THR A 136 13.38 9.36 -11.69
C THR A 136 12.86 7.97 -11.34
N THR A 137 12.52 7.83 -10.06
CA THR A 137 11.60 6.87 -9.44
C THR A 137 10.90 5.92 -10.42
N LEU A 138 11.20 4.62 -10.27
CA LEU A 138 10.53 3.45 -10.86
C LEU A 138 9.00 3.64 -10.90
N MET A 139 8.50 4.12 -12.02
CA MET A 139 7.31 3.56 -12.63
C MET A 139 7.85 2.74 -13.79
N PRO A 140 7.56 1.43 -13.91
CA PRO A 140 7.76 0.78 -15.19
C PRO A 140 6.91 1.60 -16.17
N ASN A 141 7.56 2.15 -17.20
CA ASN A 141 6.89 2.85 -18.27
C ASN A 141 6.05 1.80 -19.02
N LEU A 142 4.88 1.48 -18.46
CA LEU A 142 3.99 0.41 -18.88
C LEU A 142 3.16 0.91 -20.06
N SER A 143 3.88 1.20 -21.14
CA SER A 143 3.38 1.44 -22.48
C SER A 143 3.35 0.13 -23.28
N ASN A 144 3.75 -0.98 -22.67
CA ASN A 144 3.85 -2.28 -23.30
C ASN A 144 2.56 -3.07 -23.08
N GLU A 145 1.60 -2.83 -23.97
CA GLU A 145 0.42 -3.68 -24.18
C GLU A 145 0.78 -5.18 -24.16
N SER A 146 1.99 -5.54 -24.60
CA SER A 146 2.53 -6.90 -24.56
C SER A 146 2.49 -7.54 -23.17
N LEU A 147 2.77 -6.80 -22.08
CA LEU A 147 2.72 -7.38 -20.73
C LEU A 147 1.29 -7.70 -20.30
N LEU A 148 0.32 -6.89 -20.73
CA LEU A 148 -1.10 -7.15 -20.47
C LEU A 148 -1.58 -8.33 -21.31
N VAL A 149 -1.08 -8.48 -22.54
CA VAL A 149 -1.35 -9.64 -23.39
C VAL A 149 -0.75 -10.92 -22.77
N ASP A 150 0.49 -10.86 -22.28
CA ASP A 150 1.15 -11.98 -21.60
C ASP A 150 0.37 -12.38 -20.34
N LEU A 151 -0.12 -11.40 -19.55
CA LEU A 151 -0.98 -11.66 -18.40
C LEU A 151 -2.28 -12.37 -18.82
N GLY A 152 -2.91 -11.94 -19.92
CA GLY A 152 -4.08 -12.59 -20.51
C GLY A 152 -3.82 -14.05 -20.89
N SER A 153 -2.64 -14.32 -21.45
CA SER A 153 -2.24 -15.66 -21.90
C SER A 153 -2.19 -16.68 -20.76
N SER A 154 -1.80 -16.28 -19.54
CA SER A 154 -1.69 -17.16 -18.36
C SER A 154 -3.00 -17.86 -17.98
N PHE A 155 -4.14 -17.26 -18.32
CA PHE A 155 -5.47 -17.82 -18.05
C PHE A 155 -6.30 -18.03 -19.33
N ASN A 156 -5.65 -18.03 -20.49
CA ASN A 156 -6.28 -18.19 -21.80
C ASN A 156 -7.37 -17.13 -22.06
N GLY A 157 -7.12 -15.87 -21.70
CA GLY A 157 -7.99 -14.72 -21.97
C GLY A 157 -7.41 -13.78 -23.03
N SER A 158 -8.27 -13.19 -23.84
CA SER A 158 -7.88 -12.16 -24.82
C SER A 158 -8.09 -10.75 -24.24
N LEU A 159 -7.10 -9.87 -24.39
CA LEU A 159 -7.21 -8.47 -23.98
C LEU A 159 -8.20 -7.75 -24.89
N LYS A 160 -9.25 -7.14 -24.32
CA LYS A 160 -10.23 -6.32 -25.06
C LYS A 160 -9.83 -4.85 -25.08
N ASN A 161 -9.58 -4.30 -23.89
CA ASN A 161 -9.18 -2.91 -23.72
C ASN A 161 -8.47 -2.73 -22.38
N PHE A 162 -7.72 -1.65 -22.26
CA PHE A 162 -7.13 -1.22 -21.01
C PHE A 162 -7.22 0.29 -20.86
N LYS A 163 -7.30 0.74 -19.62
CA LYS A 163 -7.26 2.16 -19.26
C LYS A 163 -6.33 2.34 -18.07
N ARG A 164 -5.61 3.46 -18.07
CA ARG A 164 -4.80 3.86 -16.91
C ARG A 164 -5.72 4.58 -15.93
N VAL A 165 -5.89 4.00 -14.74
CA VAL A 165 -6.75 4.52 -13.68
C VAL A 165 -5.86 5.20 -12.65
N SER A 166 -5.76 6.52 -12.72
CA SER A 166 -4.77 7.33 -11.97
C SER A 166 -3.32 6.92 -12.26
N GLY A 167 -2.33 7.76 -11.95
CA GLY A 167 -0.92 7.50 -12.29
C GLY A 167 -0.33 6.21 -11.71
N ASN A 168 -1.07 5.49 -10.87
CA ASN A 168 -0.60 4.32 -10.13
C ASN A 168 -1.30 3.00 -10.47
N ALA A 169 -2.36 3.00 -11.28
CA ALA A 169 -3.09 1.78 -11.57
C ALA A 169 -3.47 1.64 -13.05
N ILE A 170 -3.59 0.40 -13.48
CA ILE A 170 -4.05 0.04 -14.82
C ILE A 170 -5.20 -0.95 -14.67
N GLU A 171 -6.29 -0.68 -15.36
CA GLU A 171 -7.47 -1.55 -15.44
C GLU A 171 -7.52 -2.13 -16.85
N ALA A 172 -7.40 -3.45 -16.96
CA ALA A 172 -7.47 -4.19 -18.21
C ALA A 172 -8.69 -5.11 -18.19
N ASN A 173 -9.44 -5.15 -19.29
CA ASN A 173 -10.57 -6.05 -19.47
C ASN A 173 -10.20 -7.16 -20.46
N TYR A 174 -10.53 -8.39 -20.10
CA TYR A 174 -10.23 -9.61 -20.82
C TYR A 174 -11.50 -10.39 -21.11
N GLN A 175 -11.49 -11.17 -22.18
CA GLN A 175 -12.59 -12.05 -22.57
C GLN A 175 -12.13 -13.51 -22.58
N LEU A 176 -12.94 -14.40 -22.00
CA LEU A 176 -12.67 -15.83 -22.05
C LEU A 176 -13.21 -16.43 -23.36
N PRO A 177 -12.39 -17.20 -24.11
CA PRO A 177 -12.73 -17.68 -25.44
C PRO A 177 -13.85 -18.74 -25.45
N LYS A 178 -14.04 -19.48 -24.34
CA LYS A 178 -15.04 -20.56 -24.27
C LYS A 178 -16.41 -20.13 -23.74
N THR A 179 -16.43 -19.09 -22.92
CA THR A 179 -17.63 -18.67 -22.18
C THR A 179 -18.11 -17.27 -22.54
N ASN A 180 -17.33 -16.53 -23.35
CA ASN A 180 -17.60 -15.15 -23.71
C ASN A 180 -17.72 -14.20 -22.49
N GLU A 181 -17.26 -14.67 -21.33
CA GLU A 181 -17.33 -13.95 -20.06
C GLU A 181 -16.22 -12.91 -19.97
N ASP A 182 -16.55 -11.75 -19.41
CA ASP A 182 -15.62 -10.64 -19.25
C ASP A 182 -15.00 -10.63 -17.85
N ILE A 183 -13.67 -10.49 -17.82
CA ILE A 183 -12.86 -10.40 -16.61
C ILE A 183 -12.12 -9.09 -16.58
N ARG A 184 -12.13 -8.43 -15.44
CA ARG A 184 -11.43 -7.18 -15.19
C ARG A 184 -10.27 -7.42 -14.26
N ILE A 185 -9.08 -6.98 -14.66
CA ILE A 185 -7.88 -7.03 -13.82
C ILE A 185 -7.42 -5.60 -13.58
N LYS A 186 -7.34 -5.22 -12.30
CA LYS A 186 -6.74 -3.97 -11.86
C LYS A 186 -5.37 -4.23 -11.25
N VAL A 187 -4.35 -3.58 -11.78
CA VAL A 187 -2.96 -3.69 -11.34
C VAL A 187 -2.54 -2.37 -10.72
N PHE A 188 -2.07 -2.40 -9.47
CA PHE A 188 -1.59 -1.23 -8.73
C PHE A 188 -0.08 -1.34 -8.49
N PHE A 189 0.68 -0.32 -8.90
CA PHE A 189 2.16 -0.33 -8.88
C PHE A 189 2.80 0.32 -7.65
N LYS A 190 1.99 0.99 -6.82
CA LYS A 190 2.32 1.56 -5.51
C LYS A 190 1.18 1.21 -4.55
N GLY A 191 1.43 1.35 -3.26
CA GLY A 191 0.45 1.05 -2.20
C GLY A 191 -0.96 1.56 -2.50
N VAL A 192 -1.94 0.73 -2.17
CA VAL A 192 -3.36 1.01 -2.36
C VAL A 192 -3.87 1.80 -1.16
N SER A 193 -4.64 2.86 -1.39
CA SER A 193 -5.27 3.64 -0.31
C SER A 193 -6.26 2.77 0.48
N GLU A 194 -6.56 3.11 1.74
CA GLU A 194 -7.48 2.29 2.55
C GLU A 194 -8.88 2.21 1.94
N GLN A 195 -9.40 3.32 1.41
CA GLN A 195 -10.69 3.37 0.74
C GLN A 195 -10.73 2.47 -0.50
N GLU A 196 -9.65 2.43 -1.29
CA GLU A 196 -9.56 1.53 -2.44
C GLU A 196 -9.43 0.07 -2.00
N ARG A 197 -8.70 -0.24 -0.92
CA ARG A 197 -8.58 -1.60 -0.41
C ARG A 197 -9.93 -2.23 -0.10
N PHE A 198 -10.82 -1.50 0.59
CA PHE A 198 -12.18 -1.99 0.87
C PHE A 198 -12.98 -2.23 -0.41
N ASN A 199 -12.89 -1.32 -1.38
CA ASN A 199 -13.56 -1.47 -2.68
C ASN A 199 -13.03 -2.66 -3.50
N LEU A 200 -11.76 -3.03 -3.36
CA LEU A 200 -11.17 -4.17 -4.06
C LEU A 200 -11.61 -5.50 -3.46
N ILE A 201 -11.72 -5.58 -2.12
CA ILE A 201 -12.17 -6.79 -1.41
C ILE A 201 -13.62 -7.10 -1.75
N ASP A 202 -14.48 -6.08 -1.84
CA ASP A 202 -15.91 -6.26 -2.12
C ASP A 202 -16.19 -6.69 -3.58
N ARG A 203 -15.31 -6.30 -4.52
CA ARG A 203 -15.55 -6.45 -5.96
C ARG A 203 -14.82 -7.61 -6.62
N GLY A 204 -13.91 -8.30 -5.92
CA GLY A 204 -13.16 -9.40 -6.52
C GLY A 204 -12.07 -9.99 -5.64
N ILE A 205 -11.23 -10.83 -6.24
CA ILE A 205 -10.12 -11.49 -5.55
C ILE A 205 -8.88 -10.61 -5.67
N THR A 206 -8.38 -10.17 -4.52
CA THR A 206 -7.16 -9.35 -4.44
C THR A 206 -5.99 -10.20 -3.98
N PHE A 207 -4.84 -10.08 -4.65
CA PHE A 207 -3.60 -10.73 -4.24
C PHE A 207 -2.40 -9.80 -4.39
N HIS A 208 -1.36 -10.10 -3.62
CA HIS A 208 -0.12 -9.36 -3.59
C HIS A 208 0.95 -10.14 -4.35
N ALA A 209 1.58 -9.50 -5.32
CA ALA A 209 2.65 -10.06 -6.14
C ALA A 209 3.86 -9.13 -6.14
N LYS A 210 4.95 -9.58 -6.77
CA LYS A 210 6.15 -8.77 -7.01
C LYS A 210 6.38 -8.70 -8.52
N ALA A 211 6.51 -7.50 -9.06
CA ALA A 211 7.00 -7.29 -10.43
C ALA A 211 8.46 -6.82 -10.33
N GLY A 212 9.40 -7.75 -10.51
CA GLY A 212 10.80 -7.51 -10.18
C GLY A 212 10.97 -7.24 -8.67
N ASN A 213 11.52 -6.08 -8.32
CA ASN A 213 11.71 -5.68 -6.91
C ASN A 213 10.58 -4.79 -6.35
N ALA A 214 9.55 -4.49 -7.15
CA ALA A 214 8.44 -3.63 -6.74
C ALA A 214 7.23 -4.48 -6.30
N PRO A 215 6.62 -4.19 -5.13
CA PRO A 215 5.37 -4.82 -4.73
C PRO A 215 4.24 -4.33 -5.64
N VAL A 216 3.43 -5.26 -6.13
CA VAL A 216 2.27 -4.99 -7.00
C VAL A 216 1.04 -5.62 -6.38
N VAL A 217 -0.09 -4.91 -6.43
CA VAL A 217 -1.38 -5.47 -6.01
C VAL A 217 -2.22 -5.72 -7.25
N LEU A 218 -2.74 -6.94 -7.37
CA LEU A 218 -3.63 -7.32 -8.46
C LEU A 218 -5.01 -7.64 -7.89
N ASN A 219 -6.04 -7.12 -8.55
CA ASN A 219 -7.43 -7.44 -8.24
C ASN A 219 -8.10 -8.00 -9.50
N VAL A 220 -8.66 -9.19 -9.38
CA VAL A 220 -9.37 -9.91 -10.44
C VAL A 220 -10.85 -9.91 -10.09
N SER A 221 -11.65 -9.26 -10.93
CA SER A 221 -13.09 -9.09 -10.73
C SER A 221 -13.86 -9.44 -12.01
N SER A 222 -15.11 -9.86 -11.85
CA SER A 222 -16.03 -10.11 -12.95
C SER A 222 -17.46 -10.19 -12.42
N ASP A 223 -18.40 -9.65 -13.18
CA ASP A 223 -19.83 -9.72 -12.84
C ASP A 223 -20.48 -11.03 -13.33
N GLN A 224 -19.78 -11.79 -14.17
CA GLN A 224 -20.29 -13.00 -14.85
C GLN A 224 -19.62 -14.28 -14.39
N VAL A 225 -18.47 -14.18 -13.71
CA VAL A 225 -17.64 -15.31 -13.31
C VAL A 225 -17.77 -15.57 -11.81
N SER A 226 -18.05 -16.82 -11.42
CA SER A 226 -18.11 -17.21 -10.01
C SER A 226 -16.77 -17.03 -9.28
N ASN A 227 -16.83 -16.74 -7.97
CA ASN A 227 -15.64 -16.59 -7.11
C ASN A 227 -14.67 -17.78 -7.19
N LYS A 228 -15.19 -19.01 -7.29
CA LYS A 228 -14.36 -20.22 -7.44
C LYS A 228 -13.51 -20.19 -8.71
N LYS A 229 -14.07 -19.68 -9.82
CA LYS A 229 -13.38 -19.56 -11.11
C LYS A 229 -12.42 -18.36 -11.10
N LEU A 230 -12.77 -17.26 -10.43
CA LEU A 230 -11.85 -16.13 -10.20
C LEU A 230 -10.61 -16.58 -9.42
N ILE A 231 -10.76 -17.31 -8.31
CA ILE A 231 -9.62 -17.86 -7.53
C ILE A 231 -8.72 -18.74 -8.39
N LYS A 232 -9.30 -19.58 -9.26
CA LYS A 232 -8.52 -20.44 -10.17
C LYS A 232 -7.66 -19.61 -11.14
N ILE A 233 -8.21 -18.50 -11.64
CA ILE A 233 -7.50 -17.55 -12.52
C ILE A 233 -6.45 -16.77 -11.73
N SER A 234 -6.75 -16.36 -10.50
CA SER A 234 -5.78 -15.72 -9.62
C SER A 234 -4.56 -16.63 -9.38
N ASN A 235 -4.80 -17.93 -9.17
CA ASN A 235 -3.74 -18.90 -8.93
C ASN A 235 -2.89 -19.22 -10.17
N SER A 236 -3.38 -18.97 -11.39
CA SER A 236 -2.53 -19.13 -12.59
C SER A 236 -1.43 -18.08 -12.69
N PHE A 237 -1.56 -16.93 -12.02
CA PHE A 237 -0.50 -15.91 -11.99
C PHE A 237 0.61 -16.22 -10.98
N LEU A 238 0.42 -17.21 -10.11
CA LEU A 238 1.38 -17.61 -9.07
C LEU A 238 2.16 -18.87 -9.43
N LYS A 239 1.81 -19.52 -10.55
CA LYS A 239 2.53 -20.67 -11.08
C LYS A 239 3.64 -20.18 -12.01
N ASP A 240 4.71 -19.68 -11.42
CA ASP A 240 6.04 -19.59 -12.02
C ASP A 240 6.98 -20.58 -11.33
#